data_AF-A0A4S2TDQ0-F1
#
_entry.id   AF-A0A4S2TDQ0-F1
#
_cell.length_a   1.000
_cell.length_b   1.000
_cell.length_c   1.000
_cell.angle_alpha   90.00
_cell.angle_beta   90.00
_cell.angle_gamma   90.00
#
_symmetry.space_group_name_H-M   'P 1'
#
loop_
_entity.id
_entity.type
_entity.pdbx_description
1 polymer ?
#
loop_
_entity_poly.entity_id
_entity_poly.type
_entity_poly.pdbx_seq_one_letter_code
_entity_poly.pdbx_strand_id
1 'polypeptide(L)'
;MMNSATALAMSASGTAFALAVGVIVVVVLIGAVWWGMKRRAVEPKPPTPAQQPRRPADAGRPEESREVEAQTFPSDGSRRTAHELKGYGNFGSPEDERS
;
A
#
# COMPACT_ATOMS: atom_id res chain seq x y z
N MET A 1 -32.51 -47.16 24.59
CA MET A 1 -32.32 -46.81 23.16
C MET A 1 -32.39 -45.30 23.08
N MET A 2 -31.32 -44.61 22.63
CA MET A 2 -31.33 -43.16 22.49
C MET A 2 -32.07 -42.79 21.20
N ASN A 3 -33.07 -41.93 21.31
CA ASN A 3 -33.97 -41.57 20.22
C ASN A 3 -33.18 -40.74 19.19
N SER A 4 -33.36 -40.98 17.89
CA SER A 4 -32.61 -40.29 16.83
C SER A 4 -32.69 -38.77 16.92
N ALA A 5 -33.75 -38.23 17.51
CA ALA A 5 -33.91 -36.81 17.84
C ALA A 5 -32.82 -36.26 18.78
N THR A 6 -32.40 -37.03 19.80
CA THR A 6 -31.29 -36.63 20.68
C THR A 6 -29.93 -36.65 19.98
N ALA A 7 -29.73 -37.55 19.00
CA ALA A 7 -28.50 -37.58 18.21
C ALA A 7 -28.39 -36.40 17.23
N LEU A 8 -29.50 -36.02 16.58
CA LEU A 8 -29.57 -34.81 15.75
C LEU A 8 -29.43 -33.53 16.59
N ALA A 9 -29.95 -33.48 17.82
CA ALA A 9 -29.76 -32.33 18.70
C ALA A 9 -28.29 -32.15 19.14
N MET A 10 -27.57 -33.25 19.38
CA MET A 10 -26.13 -33.24 19.69
C MET A 10 -25.26 -32.84 18.49
N SER A 11 -25.65 -33.15 17.25
CA SER A 11 -24.93 -32.71 16.03
C SER A 11 -25.35 -31.31 15.55
N ALA A 12 -26.59 -30.91 15.79
CA ALA A 12 -27.11 -29.59 15.44
C ALA A 12 -26.48 -28.47 16.26
N SER A 13 -26.17 -28.73 17.53
CA SER A 13 -25.56 -27.74 18.44
C SER A 13 -24.13 -27.37 18.02
N GLY A 14 -23.31 -28.34 17.62
CA GLY A 14 -21.96 -28.07 17.09
C GLY A 14 -21.98 -27.30 15.77
N THR A 15 -22.91 -27.64 14.88
CA THR A 15 -23.05 -26.97 13.57
C THR A 15 -23.53 -25.52 13.73
N ALA A 16 -24.54 -25.29 14.59
CA ALA A 16 -25.03 -23.95 14.87
C ALA A 16 -23.95 -23.06 15.52
N PHE A 17 -23.16 -23.61 16.44
CA PHE A 17 -22.03 -22.90 17.04
C PHE A 17 -20.96 -22.52 16.01
N ALA A 18 -20.57 -23.45 15.14
CA ALA A 18 -19.59 -23.18 14.08
C ALA A 18 -20.07 -22.08 13.11
N LEU A 19 -21.35 -22.09 12.74
CA LEU A 19 -21.94 -21.03 11.92
C LEU A 19 -21.96 -19.69 12.65
N ALA A 20 -22.34 -19.66 13.94
CA ALA A 20 -22.33 -18.43 14.74
C ALA A 20 -20.92 -17.84 14.83
N VAL A 21 -19.90 -18.66 15.09
CA VAL A 21 -18.50 -18.22 15.11
C VAL A 21 -18.07 -17.71 13.73
N GLY A 22 -18.44 -18.40 12.65
CA GLY A 22 -18.15 -17.97 11.29
C GLY A 22 -18.74 -16.58 10.98
N VAL A 23 -19.99 -16.34 11.38
CA VAL A 23 -20.65 -15.03 11.21
C VAL A 23 -19.95 -13.95 12.03
N ILE A 24 -19.56 -14.24 13.27
CA ILE A 24 -18.82 -13.29 14.11
C ILE A 24 -17.50 -12.89 13.44
N VAL A 25 -16.74 -13.85 12.92
CA VAL A 25 -15.46 -13.59 12.23
C VAL A 25 -15.70 -12.70 11.00
N VAL A 26 -16.73 -12.98 10.20
CA VAL A 26 -17.06 -12.16 9.01
C VAL A 26 -17.38 -10.72 9.42
N VAL A 27 -18.19 -10.52 10.45
CA VAL A 27 -18.54 -9.17 10.94
C VAL A 27 -17.31 -8.41 11.42
N VAL A 28 -16.39 -9.07 12.13
CA VAL A 28 -15.12 -8.48 12.59
C VAL A 28 -14.24 -8.07 11.40
N LEU A 29 -14.12 -8.93 10.38
CA LEU A 29 -13.32 -8.63 9.19
C LEU A 29 -13.89 -7.46 8.39
N ILE A 30 -15.22 -7.41 8.20
CA ILE A 30 -15.89 -6.28 7.55
C ILE A 30 -15.64 -4.99 8.33
N GLY A 31 -15.78 -5.03 9.66
CA GLY A 31 -15.49 -3.90 10.53
C GLY A 31 -14.05 -3.41 10.41
N ALA A 32 -13.08 -4.33 10.37
CA ALA A 32 -11.66 -4.00 10.24
C ALA A 32 -11.33 -3.36 8.88
N VAL A 33 -11.86 -3.91 7.79
CA VAL A 33 -11.69 -3.34 6.43
C VAL A 33 -12.31 -1.95 6.35
N TRP A 34 -13.54 -1.79 6.86
CA TRP A 34 -14.22 -0.48 6.87
C TRP A 34 -13.47 0.55 7.72
N TRP A 35 -12.94 0.14 8.87
CA TRP A 35 -12.12 1.01 9.72
C TRP A 35 -10.82 1.44 9.03
N GLY A 36 -10.15 0.52 8.33
CA GLY A 36 -8.96 0.81 7.53
C GLY A 36 -9.25 1.81 6.40
N MET A 37 -10.38 1.64 5.71
CA MET A 37 -10.83 2.58 4.68
C MET A 37 -11.18 3.95 5.27
N LYS A 38 -11.91 3.99 6.39
CA LYS A 38 -12.29 5.23 7.06
C LYS A 38 -11.06 6.01 7.52
N ARG A 39 -10.01 5.34 8.01
CA ARG A 39 -8.74 6.00 8.38
C ARG A 39 -8.05 6.64 7.18
N ARG A 40 -8.04 5.96 6.02
CA ARG A 40 -7.47 6.50 4.77
C ARG A 40 -8.30 7.63 4.17
N ALA A 41 -9.60 7.69 4.45
CA ALA A 41 -10.45 8.80 4.01
C ALA A 41 -10.18 10.11 4.74
N VAL A 42 -9.42 10.07 5.85
CA VAL A 42 -8.95 11.28 6.55
C VAL A 42 -7.68 11.84 5.91
N GLU A 43 -6.98 11.05 5.08
CA GLU A 43 -5.87 11.57 4.28
C GLU A 43 -6.42 12.46 3.16
N PRO A 44 -5.87 13.68 2.98
CA PRO A 44 -6.30 14.57 1.92
C PRO A 44 -6.11 13.87 0.57
N LYS A 45 -7.16 13.90 -0.24
CA LYS A 45 -7.18 13.33 -1.59
C LYS A 45 -5.90 13.75 -2.34
N PRO A 46 -5.21 12.83 -3.06
CA PRO A 46 -4.02 13.16 -3.82
C PRO A 46 -4.24 14.42 -4.65
N PRO A 47 -3.30 15.39 -4.64
CA PRO A 47 -3.47 16.65 -5.32
C PRO A 47 -3.78 16.37 -6.79
N THR A 48 -4.89 16.92 -7.27
CA THR A 48 -5.28 16.81 -8.67
C THR A 48 -4.21 17.49 -9.56
N PRO A 49 -4.03 17.07 -10.82
CA PRO A 49 -3.09 17.72 -11.74
C PRO A 49 -3.32 19.24 -11.86
N ALA A 50 -4.56 19.69 -11.69
CA ALA A 50 -4.93 21.11 -11.67
C ALA A 50 -4.48 21.86 -10.40
N GLN A 51 -4.24 21.13 -9.30
CA GLN A 51 -3.66 21.64 -8.05
C GLN A 51 -2.13 21.56 -8.04
N GLN A 52 -1.51 20.94 -9.06
CA GLN A 52 -0.06 21.01 -9.18
C GLN A 52 0.34 22.48 -9.33
N PRO A 53 1.36 22.93 -8.57
CA PRO A 53 1.90 24.28 -8.71
C PRO A 53 2.23 24.54 -10.18
N ARG A 54 1.57 25.53 -10.78
CA ARG A 54 1.90 25.94 -12.15
C ARG A 54 3.31 26.49 -12.11
N ARG A 55 4.15 26.01 -13.03
CA ARG A 55 5.52 26.51 -13.18
C ARG A 55 5.48 28.04 -13.31
N PRO A 56 6.17 28.79 -12.43
CA PRO A 56 6.27 30.24 -12.57
C PRO A 56 6.82 30.60 -13.96
N ALA A 57 6.32 31.68 -14.56
CA ALA A 57 6.79 32.16 -15.87
C ALA A 57 8.30 32.44 -15.86
N ASP A 58 8.84 32.79 -14.68
CA ASP A 58 10.25 33.09 -14.42
C ASP A 58 10.98 31.94 -13.71
N ALA A 59 10.47 30.70 -13.83
CA ALA A 59 11.26 29.51 -13.52
C ALA A 59 12.28 29.31 -14.65
N GLY A 60 13.15 30.31 -14.81
CA GLY A 60 14.42 30.19 -15.48
C GLY A 60 15.00 28.86 -15.03
N ARG A 61 15.26 28.01 -16.02
CA ARG A 61 16.03 26.80 -15.82
C ARG A 61 17.21 27.25 -14.94
N PRO A 62 17.40 26.72 -13.71
CA PRO A 62 18.73 26.77 -13.18
C PRO A 62 19.51 26.05 -14.26
N GLU A 63 20.28 26.80 -15.04
CA GLU A 63 21.38 26.24 -15.80
C GLU A 63 22.36 25.81 -14.72
N GLU A 64 21.99 24.73 -14.02
CA GLU A 64 22.94 23.83 -13.43
C GLU A 64 23.79 23.45 -14.63
N SER A 65 24.90 24.18 -14.74
CA SER A 65 26.05 23.83 -15.53
C SER A 65 26.54 22.53 -14.91
N ARG A 66 25.77 21.47 -15.13
CA ARG A 66 26.19 20.13 -14.89
C ARG A 66 27.24 19.97 -15.96
N GLU A 67 28.50 20.07 -15.56
CA GLU A 67 29.58 19.44 -16.32
C GLU A 67 28.99 18.13 -16.79
N VAL A 68 28.92 17.97 -18.10
CA VAL A 68 28.55 16.70 -18.70
C VAL A 68 29.71 15.79 -18.35
N GLU A 69 29.70 15.28 -17.12
CA GLU A 69 30.52 14.16 -16.74
C GLU A 69 30.18 13.13 -17.80
N ALA A 70 31.19 12.76 -18.59
CA ALA A 70 31.08 11.96 -19.79
C ALA A 70 30.70 10.50 -19.48
N GLN A 71 29.77 10.29 -18.57
CA GLN A 71 29.12 9.03 -18.29
C GLN A 71 28.00 8.87 -19.32
N THR A 72 28.39 8.69 -20.58
CA THR A 72 27.52 8.16 -21.62
C THR A 72 26.96 6.85 -21.10
N PHE A 73 25.66 6.83 -20.80
CA PHE A 73 24.98 5.59 -20.40
C PHE A 73 25.24 4.51 -21.46
N PRO A 74 25.66 3.30 -21.08
CA PRO A 74 25.88 2.22 -22.03
C PRO A 74 24.66 2.05 -22.94
N SER A 75 24.86 2.22 -24.25
CA SER A 75 23.81 2.06 -25.27
C SER A 75 23.57 0.59 -25.64
N ASP A 76 24.39 -0.31 -25.11
CA ASP A 76 24.41 -1.76 -25.36
C ASP A 76 23.27 -2.53 -24.64
N GLY A 77 22.18 -1.84 -24.31
CA GLY A 77 21.03 -2.45 -23.62
C GLY A 77 21.28 -2.91 -22.18
N SER A 78 22.51 -2.80 -21.65
CA SER A 78 22.90 -3.15 -20.28
C SER A 78 22.41 -2.16 -19.21
N ARG A 79 21.39 -1.37 -19.53
CA ARG A 79 20.72 -0.48 -18.58
C ARG A 79 20.03 -1.34 -17.53
N ARG A 80 20.61 -1.34 -16.33
CA ARG A 80 19.97 -1.99 -15.19
C ARG A 80 18.66 -1.28 -14.86
N THR A 81 17.58 -2.00 -15.02
CA THR A 81 16.25 -1.56 -14.64
C THR A 81 16.10 -1.60 -13.12
N ALA A 82 15.12 -0.87 -12.57
CA ALA A 82 14.96 -0.70 -11.13
C ALA A 82 14.86 -2.04 -10.35
N HIS A 83 14.36 -3.10 -10.98
CA HIS A 83 14.26 -4.43 -10.38
C HIS A 83 15.57 -5.24 -10.43
N GLU A 84 16.51 -4.84 -11.29
CA GLU A 84 17.86 -5.42 -11.39
C GLU A 84 18.85 -4.78 -10.39
N LEU A 85 18.44 -3.67 -9.75
CA LEU A 85 19.17 -3.01 -8.65
C LEU A 85 18.85 -3.68 -7.31
N LYS A 86 19.11 -4.98 -7.21
CA LYS A 86 18.90 -5.76 -5.99
C LYS A 86 19.81 -5.21 -4.87
N GLY A 87 19.22 -4.57 -3.86
CA GLY A 87 19.93 -4.03 -2.69
C GLY A 87 20.12 -2.51 -2.64
N TYR A 88 19.72 -1.76 -3.68
CA TYR A 88 19.89 -0.29 -3.72
C TYR A 88 18.58 0.51 -3.61
N GLY A 89 17.44 -0.16 -3.39
CA GLY A 89 16.10 0.45 -3.42
C GLY A 89 15.63 1.14 -2.14
N ASN A 90 16.44 1.17 -1.07
CA ASN A 90 16.01 1.70 0.23
C ASN A 90 17.10 2.51 0.96
N PHE A 91 17.89 3.28 0.22
CA PHE A 91 18.65 4.36 0.87
C PHE A 91 17.65 5.46 1.21
N GLY A 92 17.25 5.51 2.48
CA GLY A 92 16.49 6.63 3.02
C GLY A 92 17.20 7.93 2.64
N SER A 93 16.41 8.94 2.29
CA SER A 93 16.93 10.29 2.09
C SER A 93 17.81 10.66 3.29
N PRO A 94 19.03 11.19 3.09
CA PRO A 94 19.77 11.80 4.19
C PRO A 94 18.85 12.81 4.85
N GLU A 95 18.54 12.61 6.12
CA GLU A 95 17.87 13.62 6.93
C GLU A 95 18.77 14.85 6.90
N ASP A 96 18.25 15.95 6.38
CA ASP A 96 18.94 17.23 6.27
C ASP A 96 19.16 17.75 7.69
N GLU A 97 20.33 17.44 8.23
CA GLU A 97 20.85 17.90 9.50
C GLU A 97 21.13 19.41 9.42
N ARG A 98 20.07 20.22 9.53
CA ARG A 98 20.16 21.66 9.84
C ARG A 98 18.96 22.13 10.66
N SER A 99 19.13 22.17 11.98
CA SER A 99 18.52 23.15 12.89
C SER A 99 19.31 23.20 14.19
#